data_AF-A0AAJ5VTM0-F1
#
_entry.id   AF-A0AAJ5VTM0-F1
#
_cell.length_a   1.000
_cell.length_b   1.000
_cell.length_c   1.000
_cell.angle_alpha   90.00
_cell.angle_beta   90.00
_cell.angle_gamma   90.00
#
_symmetry.space_group_name_H-M   'P 1'
#
loop_
_entity.id
_entity.type
_entity.pdbx_description
1 polymer ?
#
loop_
_entity_poly.entity_id
_entity_poly.type
_entity_poly.pdbx_seq_one_letter_code
_entity_poly.pdbx_strand_id
1 'polypeptide(L)'
;MRLKLMAFIAVLCCVAVPVQANDAATLERALGAATDTFEAALPKLGQTEFGVDVAAYRDALTLQQFRSSYWGGTVDVALERRAEASGSCGRFAAFVRVPPENGTVRLVTCPQFFTPDADALRELTILHEMVHVVAGTDECQAMAFAAKVEMAAKGSFTPVSAYWQASGCAGGRYALP
;
A
#
# COMPACT_ATOMS: atom_id res chain seq x y z
N MET A 1 -52.89 9.05 -47.10
CA MET A 1 -51.45 8.79 -47.34
C MET A 1 -50.66 10.08 -47.14
N ARG A 2 -49.99 10.22 -45.98
CA ARG A 2 -48.84 11.11 -45.73
C ARG A 2 -48.32 10.82 -44.32
N LEU A 3 -47.31 9.95 -44.30
CA LEU A 3 -46.50 9.57 -43.15
C LEU A 3 -45.64 10.78 -42.76
N LYS A 4 -45.71 11.24 -41.50
CA LYS A 4 -44.67 12.12 -40.92
C LYS A 4 -44.30 11.65 -39.52
N LEU A 5 -43.27 10.82 -39.54
CA LEU A 5 -42.32 10.50 -38.49
C LEU A 5 -41.86 11.79 -37.78
N MET A 6 -42.00 11.87 -36.46
CA MET A 6 -41.21 12.81 -35.65
C MET A 6 -40.62 12.04 -34.45
N ALA A 7 -39.29 12.00 -34.47
CA ALA A 7 -38.44 11.16 -33.66
C ALA A 7 -38.36 11.65 -32.21
N PHE A 8 -38.45 10.70 -31.28
CA PHE A 8 -37.98 10.84 -29.91
C PHE A 8 -36.45 10.91 -29.92
N ILE A 9 -35.87 12.06 -29.56
CA ILE A 9 -34.45 12.16 -29.22
C ILE A 9 -34.33 11.95 -27.72
N ALA A 10 -34.07 10.71 -27.31
CA ALA A 10 -33.58 10.39 -25.97
C ALA A 10 -32.07 10.69 -25.94
N VAL A 11 -31.69 11.79 -25.31
CA VAL A 11 -30.28 12.10 -25.00
C VAL A 11 -29.84 11.14 -23.90
N LEU A 12 -29.25 10.02 -24.31
CA LEU A 12 -28.53 9.10 -23.43
C LEU A 12 -27.18 9.77 -23.12
N CYS A 13 -27.14 10.61 -22.08
CA CYS A 13 -25.87 11.02 -21.49
C CYS A 13 -25.27 9.81 -20.77
N CYS A 14 -24.53 8.98 -21.50
CA CYS A 14 -23.59 8.04 -20.92
C CYS A 14 -22.53 8.84 -20.16
N VAL A 15 -22.71 8.93 -18.84
CA VAL A 15 -21.71 9.49 -17.92
C VAL A 15 -20.53 8.53 -17.92
N ALA A 16 -19.55 8.78 -18.79
CA ALA A 16 -18.26 8.10 -18.72
C ALA A 16 -17.57 8.56 -17.44
N VAL A 17 -17.72 7.80 -16.36
CA VAL A 17 -16.94 8.02 -15.14
C VAL A 17 -15.47 7.82 -15.52
N PRO A 18 -14.60 8.82 -15.34
CA PRO A 18 -13.21 8.69 -15.73
C PRO A 18 -12.55 7.63 -14.85
N VAL A 19 -11.94 6.62 -15.49
CA VAL A 19 -11.18 5.53 -14.85
C VAL A 19 -10.21 6.05 -13.77
N GLN A 20 -9.66 7.26 -13.96
CA GLN A 20 -8.74 7.89 -13.02
C GLN A 20 -9.35 8.23 -11.65
N ALA A 21 -10.65 8.52 -11.56
CA ALA A 21 -11.32 8.81 -10.29
C ALA A 21 -11.46 7.54 -9.43
N ASN A 22 -11.57 6.37 -10.07
CA ASN A 22 -11.68 5.10 -9.36
C ASN A 22 -10.34 4.69 -8.71
N ASP A 23 -9.22 4.94 -9.38
CA ASP A 23 -7.89 4.62 -8.86
C ASP A 23 -7.54 5.43 -7.62
N ALA A 24 -7.78 6.75 -7.63
CA ALA A 24 -7.49 7.61 -6.48
C ALA A 24 -8.29 7.15 -5.26
N ALA A 25 -9.59 6.86 -5.44
CA ALA A 25 -10.44 6.31 -4.40
C ALA A 25 -9.99 4.91 -3.96
N THR A 26 -9.42 4.10 -4.86
CA THR A 26 -8.88 2.78 -4.54
C THR A 26 -7.63 2.87 -3.66
N LEU A 27 -6.72 3.78 -3.97
CA LEU A 27 -5.54 4.05 -3.14
C LEU A 27 -5.95 4.59 -1.77
N GLU A 28 -6.86 5.56 -1.73
CA GLU A 28 -7.39 6.12 -0.48
C GLU A 28 -8.03 5.04 0.40
N ARG A 29 -8.85 4.15 -0.18
CA ARG A 29 -9.41 3.00 0.55
C ARG A 29 -8.33 2.05 1.08
N ALA A 30 -7.28 1.78 0.31
CA ALA A 30 -6.21 0.89 0.74
C ALA A 30 -5.39 1.50 1.90
N LEU A 31 -5.11 2.81 1.84
CA LEU A 31 -4.45 3.54 2.93
C LEU A 31 -5.31 3.60 4.18
N GLY A 32 -6.62 3.86 4.03
CA GLY A 32 -7.57 3.83 5.13
C GLY A 32 -7.65 2.45 5.79
N ALA A 33 -7.79 1.39 4.99
CA ALA A 33 -7.80 0.02 5.51
C ALA A 33 -6.51 -0.35 6.23
N ALA A 34 -5.34 0.00 5.67
CA ALA A 34 -4.05 -0.26 6.31
C ALA A 34 -3.92 0.53 7.63
N THR A 35 -4.39 1.78 7.65
CA THR A 35 -4.45 2.60 8.86
C THR A 35 -5.33 1.97 9.93
N ASP A 36 -6.57 1.63 9.59
CA ASP A 36 -7.54 1.04 10.54
C ASP A 36 -7.01 -0.27 11.12
N THR A 37 -6.43 -1.14 10.27
CA THR A 37 -5.80 -2.38 10.72
C THR A 37 -4.61 -2.11 11.64
N PHE A 38 -3.74 -1.16 11.30
CA PHE A 38 -2.60 -0.83 12.15
C PHE A 38 -3.04 -0.26 13.51
N GLU A 39 -4.01 0.65 13.53
CA GLU A 39 -4.58 1.22 14.76
C GLU A 39 -5.23 0.14 15.64
N ALA A 40 -5.93 -0.82 15.03
CA ALA A 40 -6.50 -1.97 15.75
C ALA A 40 -5.43 -2.91 16.32
N ALA A 41 -4.28 -3.05 15.64
CA ALA A 41 -3.14 -3.82 16.11
C ALA A 41 -2.37 -3.13 17.24
N LEU A 42 -2.34 -1.79 17.25
CA LEU A 42 -1.47 -0.96 18.09
C LEU A 42 -1.42 -1.36 19.57
N PRO A 43 -2.53 -1.70 20.26
CA PRO A 43 -2.48 -2.11 21.66
C PRO A 43 -1.69 -3.40 21.94
N LYS A 44 -1.40 -4.19 20.90
CA LYS A 44 -0.68 -5.48 20.95
C LYS A 44 0.75 -5.38 20.42
N LEU A 45 1.19 -4.20 19.98
CA LEU A 45 2.54 -3.96 19.47
C LEU A 45 3.42 -3.33 20.57
N GLY A 46 4.71 -3.69 20.57
CA GLY A 46 5.72 -2.99 21.36
C GLY A 46 6.05 -1.60 20.81
N GLN A 47 6.99 -0.90 21.44
CA GLN A 47 7.52 0.37 20.90
C GLN A 47 8.33 0.16 19.62
N THR A 48 8.95 -1.02 19.48
CA THR A 48 9.70 -1.44 18.31
C THR A 48 9.36 -2.88 18.00
N GLU A 49 9.09 -3.18 16.73
CA GLU A 49 8.74 -4.51 16.28
C GLU A 49 9.58 -4.89 15.07
N PHE A 50 10.32 -6.00 15.18
CA PHE A 50 11.26 -6.44 14.14
C PHE A 50 12.32 -5.39 13.73
N GLY A 51 12.54 -4.34 14.55
CA GLY A 51 13.42 -3.20 14.23
C GLY A 51 12.70 -2.00 13.60
N VAL A 52 11.38 -2.07 13.43
CA VAL A 52 10.53 -0.96 13.00
C VAL A 52 10.07 -0.16 14.21
N ASP A 53 10.32 1.14 14.23
CA ASP A 53 9.76 2.06 15.22
C ASP A 53 8.25 2.21 14.96
N VAL A 54 7.44 1.76 15.91
CA VAL A 54 5.97 1.67 15.76
C VAL A 54 5.33 3.06 15.72
N ALA A 55 5.88 4.04 16.44
CA ALA A 55 5.37 5.41 16.41
C ALA A 55 5.72 6.09 15.08
N ALA A 56 6.97 5.93 14.61
CA ALA A 56 7.38 6.44 13.31
C ALA A 56 6.56 5.83 12.16
N TYR A 57 6.28 4.52 12.25
CA TYR A 57 5.42 3.83 11.28
C TYR A 57 3.99 4.37 11.27
N ARG A 58 3.41 4.58 12.46
CA ARG A 58 2.08 5.18 12.59
C ARG A 58 2.03 6.56 11.93
N ASP A 59 2.98 7.42 12.23
CA ASP A 59 3.05 8.78 11.70
C ASP A 59 3.25 8.76 10.18
N ALA A 60 4.11 7.87 9.67
CA ALA A 60 4.32 7.69 8.23
C ALA A 60 3.03 7.25 7.51
N LEU A 61 2.26 6.33 8.12
CA LEU A 61 1.03 5.80 7.56
C LEU A 61 -0.13 6.80 7.61
N THR A 62 -0.28 7.52 8.72
CA THR A 62 -1.45 8.38 8.99
C THR A 62 -1.24 9.84 8.60
N LEU A 63 -0.03 10.37 8.79
CA LEU A 63 0.31 11.78 8.55
C LEU A 63 1.14 11.97 7.29
N GLN A 64 1.65 10.89 6.68
CA GLN A 64 2.57 10.93 5.54
C GLN A 64 3.83 11.76 5.86
N GLN A 65 4.20 11.84 7.13
CA GLN A 65 5.39 12.50 7.63
C GLN A 65 5.75 11.86 8.97
N PHE A 66 7.04 11.63 9.21
CA PHE A 66 7.51 11.04 10.46
C PHE A 66 8.92 11.48 10.80
N ARG A 67 9.30 11.36 12.07
CA ARG A 67 10.70 11.52 12.49
C ARG A 67 11.41 10.18 12.37
N SER A 68 12.46 10.13 11.54
CA SER A 68 13.22 8.90 11.29
C SER A 68 14.54 8.90 12.05
N SER A 69 14.73 7.89 12.89
CA SER A 69 16.05 7.53 13.43
C SER A 69 16.92 6.81 12.39
N TYR A 70 16.29 6.05 11.48
CA TYR A 70 16.96 5.27 10.43
C TYR A 70 17.56 6.16 9.33
N TRP A 71 16.76 7.08 8.78
CA TRP A 71 17.20 8.01 7.73
C TRP A 71 17.78 9.31 8.29
N GLY A 72 17.46 9.64 9.55
CA GLY A 72 17.83 10.89 10.20
C GLY A 72 16.89 12.05 9.84
N GLY A 73 16.39 12.74 10.87
CA GLY A 73 15.55 13.94 10.70
C GLY A 73 14.08 13.63 10.44
N THR A 74 13.38 14.59 9.84
CA THR A 74 11.98 14.43 9.42
C THR A 74 11.94 13.96 7.98
N VAL A 75 11.10 12.97 7.71
CA VAL A 75 10.90 12.38 6.37
C VAL A 75 9.44 12.51 5.98
N ASP A 76 9.20 13.00 4.77
CA ASP A 76 7.90 13.05 4.12
C ASP A 76 7.67 11.80 3.26
N VAL A 77 6.43 11.33 3.19
CA VAL A 77 6.00 10.22 2.34
C VAL A 77 5.20 10.80 1.18
N ALA A 78 5.77 10.75 -0.02
CA ALA A 78 5.07 11.15 -1.24
C ALA A 78 4.46 9.93 -1.92
N LEU A 79 3.14 9.96 -2.12
CA LEU A 79 2.43 8.96 -2.89
C LEU A 79 2.52 9.27 -4.37
N GLU A 80 3.08 8.36 -5.15
CA GLU A 80 3.24 8.50 -6.59
C GLU A 80 2.48 7.38 -7.31
N ARG A 81 1.70 7.71 -8.33
CA ARG A 81 1.04 6.71 -9.19
C ARG A 81 1.72 6.67 -10.55
N ARG A 82 2.02 5.47 -11.04
CA ARG A 82 2.47 5.22 -12.41
C ARG A 82 1.32 4.69 -13.25
N ALA A 83 1.15 5.29 -14.44
CA ALA A 83 0.14 4.86 -15.40
C ALA A 83 0.60 3.66 -16.25
N GLU A 84 1.91 3.46 -16.39
CA GLU A 84 2.49 2.44 -17.26
C GLU A 84 3.15 1.32 -16.46
N ALA A 85 3.02 0.09 -16.96
CA ALA A 85 3.68 -1.10 -16.42
C ALA A 85 5.11 -1.27 -16.98
N SER A 86 5.92 -0.21 -16.86
CA SER A 86 7.31 -0.17 -17.32
C SER A 86 8.31 -0.10 -16.16
N GLY A 87 9.55 -0.52 -16.39
CA GLY A 87 10.58 -0.59 -15.34
C GLY A 87 10.15 -1.48 -14.17
N SER A 88 10.31 -0.99 -12.93
CA SER A 88 9.85 -1.70 -11.72
C SER A 88 8.35 -2.01 -11.72
N CYS A 89 7.52 -1.16 -12.34
CA CYS A 89 6.08 -1.40 -12.46
C CYS A 89 5.71 -2.53 -13.44
N GLY A 90 6.67 -3.10 -14.17
CA GLY A 90 6.47 -4.34 -14.91
C GLY A 90 6.51 -5.60 -14.04
N ARG A 91 6.89 -5.47 -12.75
CA ARG A 91 7.10 -6.60 -11.84
C ARG A 91 6.37 -6.47 -10.50
N PHE A 92 6.12 -5.25 -10.05
CA PHE A 92 5.58 -4.98 -8.72
C PHE A 92 4.26 -4.21 -8.77
N ALA A 93 3.40 -4.47 -7.79
CA ALA A 93 2.17 -3.69 -7.59
C ALA A 93 2.48 -2.33 -6.95
N ALA A 94 3.45 -2.27 -6.04
CA ALA A 94 3.99 -1.03 -5.51
C ALA A 94 5.48 -1.23 -5.21
N PHE A 95 6.20 -0.13 -4.99
CA PHE A 95 7.56 -0.15 -4.47
C PHE A 95 7.91 1.20 -3.85
N VAL A 96 8.88 1.23 -2.94
CA VAL A 96 9.41 2.47 -2.39
C VAL A 96 10.72 2.88 -3.08
N ARG A 97 10.87 4.17 -3.36
CA ARG A 97 12.16 4.77 -3.73
C ARG A 97 12.88 5.23 -2.46
N VAL A 98 13.92 4.50 -2.10
CA VAL A 98 14.83 4.81 -1.00
C VAL A 98 16.29 4.85 -1.49
N PRO A 99 17.21 5.55 -0.78
CA PRO A 99 16.98 6.39 0.40
C PRO A 99 16.13 7.65 0.10
N PRO A 100 15.66 8.39 1.12
CA PRO A 100 14.93 9.64 0.89
C PRO A 100 15.72 10.63 0.04
N GLU A 101 15.05 11.25 -0.93
CA GLU A 101 15.61 12.32 -1.76
C GLU A 101 15.06 13.66 -1.25
N ASN A 102 15.94 14.56 -0.80
CA ASN A 102 15.56 15.85 -0.20
C ASN A 102 14.56 15.71 0.97
N GLY A 103 14.71 14.67 1.79
CA GLY A 103 13.82 14.39 2.91
C GLY A 103 12.51 13.70 2.54
N THR A 104 12.33 13.29 1.28
CA THR A 104 11.10 12.62 0.83
C THR A 104 11.37 11.20 0.35
N VAL A 105 10.60 10.26 0.87
CA VAL A 105 10.51 8.89 0.36
C VAL A 105 9.27 8.79 -0.53
N ARG A 106 9.41 8.19 -1.71
CA ARG A 106 8.27 8.00 -2.63
C ARG A 106 7.75 6.57 -2.55
N LEU A 107 6.51 6.40 -2.13
CA LEU A 107 5.76 5.15 -2.28
C LEU A 107 5.07 5.19 -3.65
N VAL A 108 5.55 4.35 -4.56
CA VAL A 108 5.07 4.29 -5.93
C VAL A 108 4.05 3.16 -6.06
N THR A 109 2.85 3.47 -6.55
CA THR A 109 1.83 2.49 -6.93
C THR A 109 1.83 2.29 -8.44
N CYS A 110 1.79 1.03 -8.87
CA CYS A 110 1.86 0.61 -10.27
C CYS A 110 0.48 0.12 -10.76
N PRO A 111 0.27 -0.06 -12.07
CA PRO A 111 -1.04 -0.47 -12.59
C PRO A 111 -1.61 -1.75 -11.96
N GLN A 112 -0.74 -2.72 -11.62
CA GLN A 112 -1.15 -3.97 -10.97
C GLN A 112 -1.77 -3.75 -9.57
N PHE A 113 -1.46 -2.66 -8.86
CA PHE A 113 -2.11 -2.33 -7.59
C PHE A 113 -3.63 -2.13 -7.76
N PHE A 114 -4.05 -1.60 -8.90
CA PHE A 114 -5.44 -1.24 -9.17
C PHE A 114 -6.24 -2.38 -9.81
N THR A 115 -5.73 -3.61 -9.80
CA THR A 115 -6.53 -4.74 -10.31
C THR A 115 -7.78 -4.94 -9.44
N PRO A 116 -8.94 -5.24 -10.05
CA PRO A 116 -10.16 -5.55 -9.32
C PRO A 116 -9.96 -6.69 -8.31
N ASP A 117 -10.81 -6.71 -7.27
CA ASP A 117 -10.94 -7.81 -6.31
C ASP A 117 -9.65 -8.16 -5.52
N ALA A 118 -8.75 -7.19 -5.35
CA ALA A 118 -7.47 -7.34 -4.67
C ALA A 118 -7.38 -6.53 -3.35
N ASP A 119 -8.51 -6.31 -2.66
CA ASP A 119 -8.57 -5.41 -1.49
C ASP A 119 -7.59 -5.81 -0.38
N ALA A 120 -7.61 -7.08 0.06
CA ALA A 120 -6.71 -7.58 1.09
C ALA A 120 -5.23 -7.50 0.65
N LEU A 121 -4.93 -7.76 -0.62
CA LEU A 121 -3.58 -7.67 -1.16
C LEU A 121 -3.09 -6.21 -1.24
N ARG A 122 -3.97 -5.26 -1.56
CA ARG A 122 -3.64 -3.83 -1.55
C ARG A 122 -3.32 -3.34 -0.14
N GLU A 123 -4.15 -3.73 0.82
CA GLU A 123 -3.91 -3.41 2.23
C GLU A 123 -2.55 -3.96 2.71
N LEU A 124 -2.30 -5.25 2.49
CA LEU A 124 -1.01 -5.88 2.79
C LEU A 124 0.15 -5.16 2.09
N THR A 125 -0.02 -4.78 0.83
CA THR A 125 1.00 -4.06 0.06
C THR A 125 1.33 -2.72 0.71
N ILE A 126 0.33 -1.94 1.12
CA ILE A 126 0.57 -0.67 1.83
C ILE A 126 1.28 -0.93 3.16
N LEU A 127 0.84 -1.93 3.94
CA LEU A 127 1.48 -2.27 5.21
C LEU A 127 2.95 -2.65 5.03
N HIS A 128 3.25 -3.44 4.00
CA HIS A 128 4.58 -3.90 3.64
C HIS A 128 5.48 -2.75 3.17
N GLU A 129 5.07 -2.00 2.15
CA GLU A 129 5.87 -0.91 1.59
C GLU A 129 6.13 0.19 2.62
N MET A 130 5.20 0.45 3.54
CA MET A 130 5.41 1.42 4.61
C MET A 130 6.53 1.02 5.58
N VAL A 131 6.84 -0.29 5.71
CA VAL A 131 8.04 -0.71 6.45
C VAL A 131 9.29 -0.28 5.71
N HIS A 132 9.31 -0.38 4.38
CA HIS A 132 10.44 0.10 3.58
C HIS A 132 10.63 1.61 3.67
N VAL A 133 9.53 2.36 3.77
CA VAL A 133 9.57 3.80 4.05
C VAL A 133 10.29 4.09 5.38
N VAL A 134 10.00 3.33 6.43
CA VAL A 134 10.41 3.66 7.80
C VAL A 134 11.75 3.03 8.21
N ALA A 135 12.02 1.80 7.77
CA ALA A 135 13.07 0.93 8.31
C ALA A 135 14.04 0.36 7.25
N GLY A 136 13.88 0.72 5.97
CA GLY A 136 14.78 0.28 4.89
C GLY A 136 14.34 -1.01 4.17
N THR A 137 15.22 -1.57 3.34
CA THR A 137 14.82 -2.50 2.24
C THR A 137 14.81 -4.00 2.61
N ASP A 138 14.65 -4.37 3.88
CA ASP A 138 14.64 -5.78 4.29
C ASP A 138 13.24 -6.39 4.04
N GLU A 139 13.08 -7.11 2.94
CA GLU A 139 11.81 -7.75 2.51
C GLU A 139 11.22 -8.67 3.58
N CYS A 140 12.07 -9.43 4.28
CA CYS A 140 11.64 -10.36 5.31
C CYS A 140 11.18 -9.63 6.57
N GLN A 141 11.84 -8.52 6.93
CA GLN A 141 11.39 -7.62 8.00
C GLN A 141 10.01 -7.03 7.67
N ALA A 142 9.87 -6.47 6.47
CA ALA A 142 8.65 -5.82 6.02
C ALA A 142 7.46 -6.77 6.01
N MET A 143 7.65 -7.98 5.47
CA MET A 143 6.58 -8.97 5.44
C MET A 143 6.24 -9.54 6.83
N ALA A 144 7.25 -9.80 7.68
CA ALA A 144 7.00 -10.27 9.04
C ALA A 144 6.25 -9.24 9.90
N PHE A 145 6.62 -7.96 9.79
CA PHE A 145 5.93 -6.87 10.46
C PHE A 145 4.49 -6.74 9.97
N ALA A 146 4.27 -6.71 8.64
CA ALA A 146 2.93 -6.59 8.08
C ALA A 146 2.03 -7.77 8.50
N ALA A 147 2.54 -9.00 8.44
CA ALA A 147 1.81 -10.19 8.89
C ALA A 147 1.48 -10.14 10.40
N LYS A 148 2.40 -9.65 11.24
CA LYS A 148 2.15 -9.46 12.68
C LYS A 148 1.06 -8.41 12.93
N VAL A 149 1.07 -7.29 12.20
CA VAL A 149 0.02 -6.27 12.28
C VAL A 149 -1.34 -6.88 11.94
N GLU A 150 -1.45 -7.61 10.82
CA GLU A 150 -2.70 -8.27 10.46
C GLU A 150 -3.14 -9.31 11.50
N MET A 151 -2.23 -10.16 11.98
CA MET A 151 -2.52 -11.15 13.03
C MET A 151 -3.01 -10.48 14.31
N ALA A 152 -2.37 -9.39 14.73
CA ALA A 152 -2.74 -8.63 15.92
C ALA A 152 -4.12 -7.98 15.78
N ALA A 153 -4.45 -7.40 14.63
CA ALA A 153 -5.72 -6.74 14.40
C ALA A 153 -6.89 -7.72 14.15
N LYS A 154 -6.66 -8.71 13.28
CA LYS A 154 -7.71 -9.55 12.68
C LYS A 154 -7.76 -10.97 13.23
N GLY A 155 -6.70 -11.43 13.91
CA GLY A 155 -6.53 -12.83 14.33
C GLY A 155 -6.12 -13.77 13.19
N SER A 156 -5.82 -13.23 12.02
CA SER A 156 -5.30 -13.93 10.85
C SER A 156 -4.51 -12.96 9.98
N PHE A 157 -3.62 -13.45 9.14
CA PHE A 157 -2.89 -12.63 8.16
C PHE A 157 -3.05 -13.19 6.75
N THR A 158 -2.82 -12.35 5.75
CA THR A 158 -2.89 -12.70 4.35
C THR A 158 -1.84 -13.78 4.02
N PRO A 159 -2.21 -14.91 3.38
CA PRO A 159 -1.25 -15.97 3.07
C PRO A 159 -0.15 -15.50 2.10
N VAL A 160 1.11 -15.53 2.54
CA VAL A 160 2.27 -15.02 1.80
C VAL A 160 3.39 -16.05 1.62
N SER A 161 3.08 -17.35 1.75
CA SER A 161 4.10 -18.42 1.70
C SER A 161 4.95 -18.40 0.43
N ALA A 162 4.35 -18.18 -0.74
CA ALA A 162 5.06 -18.10 -2.01
C ALA A 162 6.02 -16.90 -2.06
N TYR A 163 5.56 -15.72 -1.62
CA TYR A 163 6.40 -14.53 -1.51
C TYR A 163 7.54 -14.77 -0.49
N TRP A 164 7.22 -15.29 0.70
CA TRP A 164 8.18 -15.57 1.76
C TRP A 164 9.30 -16.50 1.32
N GLN A 165 8.95 -17.55 0.56
CA GLN A 165 9.94 -18.46 -0.02
C GLN A 165 10.75 -17.79 -1.12
N ALA A 166 10.12 -17.05 -2.03
CA ALA A 166 10.79 -16.36 -3.13
C ALA A 166 11.77 -15.30 -2.64
N SER A 167 11.46 -14.62 -1.54
CA SER A 167 12.34 -13.64 -0.87
C SER A 167 13.45 -14.28 -0.02
N GLY A 168 13.50 -15.62 0.06
CA GLY A 168 14.54 -16.34 0.80
C GLY A 168 14.41 -16.23 2.33
N CYS A 169 13.22 -15.98 2.86
CA CYS A 169 13.01 -15.71 4.28
C CYS A 169 12.94 -16.99 5.15
N ALA A 170 12.78 -18.18 4.54
CA ALA A 170 12.74 -19.46 5.25
C ALA A 170 14.14 -19.83 5.81
N GLY A 171 14.42 -19.39 7.04
CA GLY A 171 15.72 -19.55 7.71
C GLY A 171 16.40 -18.23 8.09
N GLY A 172 15.76 -17.09 7.82
CA GLY A 172 16.22 -15.79 8.25
C GLY A 172 15.95 -15.50 9.74
N ARG A 173 16.30 -14.29 10.18
CA ARG A 173 16.07 -13.81 11.56
C ARG A 173 14.61 -13.47 11.88
N TYR A 174 13.74 -13.48 10.87
CA TYR A 174 12.33 -13.12 10.97
C TYR A 174 11.45 -14.35 10.77
N ALA A 175 10.27 -14.34 11.38
CA ALA A 175 9.29 -15.41 11.27
C ALA A 175 7.89 -14.82 11.05
N LEU A 176 7.06 -15.55 10.31
CA LEU A 176 5.63 -15.27 10.20
C LEU A 176 4.91 -15.73 11.49
N PRO A 177 3.81 -15.07 11.90
CA PRO A 177 3.01 -15.46 13.06
C PRO A 177 2.29 -16.81 12.92
#